data_AF-A0A662Y7L6-F1
#
_entry.id   AF-A0A662Y7L6-F1
#
_cell.length_a   1.000
_cell.length_b   1.000
_cell.length_c   1.000
_cell.angle_alpha   90.00
_cell.angle_beta   90.00
_cell.angle_gamma   90.00
#
_symmetry.space_group_name_H-M   'P 1'
#
loop_
_entity.id
_entity.type
_entity.pdbx_description
1 polymer ?
#
loop_
_entity_poly.entity_id
_entity_poly.type
_entity_poly.pdbx_seq_one_letter_code
_entity_poly.pdbx_strand_id
1 'polypeptide(L)'
;MTEPESTATAAKDREVFFSSESDGPLRRKSLLAQKAPASQNQTKVYPGDIHADGSSQDRSRATTPSSHGVLKLQLDLKTLLLQLALAIALCVCLAWTLWLLLLNVAPNDTVNRVMNTESFDSGSFWLLVDQSSALVVLATFGLAVVALSYLFILITMFFRRKSKQEIYAAAQSPTSKLASLKKRVEKALDDAAAKPKRGKVASSAVKLAASLARDGSSARKFIVRSWWLIVDSIIVLNVYIVLTAFQQKIWLKIGDLALETTMLYQMLEAGSPAALLGIFTVIVASNALTCAGMIFFPFEHTRLVETLMDIMCVSPYASKRFDLLIAIGYPMLVLFYCFSTFSFDRAKFAINLEVFPPGWFEQGASVIADPVQTAVIYKCLKSLRIASVLDFFTRVGVNATLCIRLYYLVKQIQGPRKQRSSGYPKRHRAAAAFFVAFAALLVVFVEESIRTSTLACRPHPECAVNARRWTFLESDSMTQCPCLILIDRDIGPKTFAEWEQPKNVTDKVTQLATMGELQTLQLVNRYLPVLPDELRRCTEMKHL
;
A
#
# COMPACT_ATOMS: atom_id res chain seq x y z
N MET A 1 -25.04 38.17 59.89
CA MET A 1 -25.16 37.17 60.97
C MET A 1 -25.10 35.78 60.34
N THR A 2 -24.08 34.97 60.54
CA THR A 2 -22.80 35.25 61.23
C THR A 2 -21.74 34.29 60.68
N GLU A 3 -20.59 34.83 60.30
CA GLU A 3 -19.30 34.14 60.11
C GLU A 3 -18.67 33.88 61.52
N PRO A 4 -17.39 33.48 61.72
CA PRO A 4 -16.38 32.80 60.87
C PRO A 4 -15.62 31.69 61.67
N GLU A 5 -14.36 31.38 61.26
CA GLU A 5 -13.21 30.93 62.10
C GLU A 5 -13.10 29.47 62.62
N SER A 6 -11.90 28.93 62.92
CA SER A 6 -10.50 29.19 62.47
C SER A 6 -9.53 28.09 62.98
N THR A 7 -8.31 28.03 62.40
CA THR A 7 -7.00 27.55 62.95
C THR A 7 -6.90 26.22 63.75
N ALA A 8 -6.01 25.24 63.48
CA ALA A 8 -4.57 25.18 63.10
C ALA A 8 -3.64 24.76 64.26
N THR A 9 -2.80 23.73 64.01
CA THR A 9 -1.53 23.24 64.66
C THR A 9 -1.46 21.71 64.44
N ALA A 10 -0.34 20.97 64.39
CA ALA A 10 1.12 21.19 64.29
C ALA A 10 1.78 19.78 64.08
N ALA A 11 3.01 19.56 63.59
CA ALA A 11 4.01 20.33 62.82
C ALA A 11 5.17 19.38 62.38
N LYS A 12 6.04 19.84 61.46
CA LYS A 12 7.41 19.30 61.13
C LYS A 12 7.53 17.93 60.43
N ASP A 13 8.58 17.65 59.63
CA ASP A 13 9.85 18.37 59.40
C ASP A 13 10.23 18.56 57.91
N ARG A 14 10.78 19.75 57.63
CA ARG A 14 11.99 20.11 56.84
C ARG A 14 12.47 19.24 55.65
N GLU A 15 12.62 19.75 54.42
CA GLU A 15 13.43 20.90 53.88
C GLU A 15 14.84 20.50 53.36
N VAL A 16 15.45 21.06 52.30
CA VAL A 16 14.96 21.77 51.08
C VAL A 16 16.14 22.10 50.10
N PHE A 17 15.89 22.14 48.77
CA PHE A 17 16.52 23.00 47.72
C PHE A 17 18.09 23.16 47.58
N PHE A 18 18.69 23.92 46.64
CA PHE A 18 18.22 24.71 45.45
C PHE A 18 19.25 24.65 44.30
N SER A 19 18.80 24.94 43.08
CA SER A 19 19.60 25.35 41.91
C SER A 19 20.12 26.81 42.00
N SER A 20 21.11 27.19 41.17
CA SER A 20 21.16 28.43 40.34
C SER A 20 22.57 29.04 40.17
N GLU A 21 22.96 29.20 38.90
CA GLU A 21 23.58 30.38 38.24
C GLU A 21 24.41 31.42 39.03
N SER A 22 25.66 31.70 38.58
CA SER A 22 26.14 33.03 38.14
C SER A 22 27.68 33.15 38.03
N ASP A 23 28.10 34.21 37.32
CA ASP A 23 29.44 34.61 36.87
C ASP A 23 30.60 34.67 37.89
N GLY A 24 31.83 34.65 37.35
CA GLY A 24 32.80 35.68 37.71
C GLY A 24 34.22 35.21 38.12
N PRO A 25 35.30 35.94 37.76
CA PRO A 25 36.67 35.42 37.87
C PRO A 25 37.54 36.12 38.94
N LEU A 26 38.61 35.44 39.42
CA LEU A 26 40.01 35.94 39.59
C LEU A 26 40.85 35.19 40.67
N ARG A 27 41.87 34.46 40.21
CA ARG A 27 43.31 34.71 40.51
C ARG A 27 43.81 34.77 41.98
N ARG A 28 44.49 33.69 42.45
CA ARG A 28 45.87 33.65 43.06
C ARG A 28 46.17 32.20 43.53
N LYS A 29 47.07 31.43 42.89
CA LYS A 29 48.48 31.10 43.31
C LYS A 29 48.62 30.74 44.80
N SER A 30 49.34 29.70 45.24
CA SER A 30 50.31 28.76 44.61
C SER A 30 50.65 27.63 45.64
N LEU A 31 51.25 26.47 45.32
CA LEU A 31 52.68 26.25 44.95
C LEU A 31 52.94 24.74 44.69
N LEU A 32 53.94 24.42 43.82
CA LEU A 32 54.67 23.14 43.67
C LEU A 32 53.87 21.88 43.20
N ALA A 33 54.35 21.04 42.28
CA ALA A 33 55.49 21.13 41.36
C ALA A 33 55.24 20.30 40.07
N GLN A 34 55.62 20.88 38.92
CA GLN A 34 56.38 20.33 37.78
C GLN A 34 56.42 18.80 37.49
N LYS A 35 56.45 18.32 36.23
CA LYS A 35 56.18 18.93 34.90
C LYS A 35 56.17 17.78 33.85
N ALA A 36 55.35 17.89 32.80
CA ALA A 36 55.50 17.13 31.54
C ALA A 36 56.56 17.85 30.62
N PRO A 37 56.74 17.64 29.27
CA PRO A 37 55.66 17.55 28.26
C PRO A 37 55.98 16.82 26.90
N ALA A 38 55.01 16.85 25.95
CA ALA A 38 55.11 17.03 24.47
C ALA A 38 56.09 16.16 23.61
N SER A 39 56.06 16.11 22.26
CA SER A 39 55.13 16.54 21.19
C SER A 39 55.44 15.73 19.90
N GLN A 40 54.57 15.79 18.89
CA GLN A 40 54.82 15.71 17.43
C GLN A 40 56.19 15.17 16.91
N ASN A 41 56.19 14.16 16.02
CA ASN A 41 56.17 14.38 14.56
C ASN A 41 56.26 13.09 13.71
N GLN A 42 55.97 13.23 12.41
CA GLN A 42 56.11 12.21 11.36
C GLN A 42 57.58 12.06 10.90
N THR A 43 58.01 10.83 10.59
CA THR A 43 58.73 10.54 9.32
C THR A 43 58.80 9.03 8.99
N LYS A 44 58.82 8.71 7.69
CA LYS A 44 59.15 7.38 7.12
C LYS A 44 60.66 7.16 7.09
N VAL A 45 61.14 5.96 7.42
CA VAL A 45 62.30 5.29 6.75
C VAL A 45 62.08 3.76 6.76
N TYR A 46 62.46 3.08 5.69
CA TYR A 46 62.71 1.62 5.53
C TYR A 46 64.08 1.48 4.82
N PRO A 47 64.73 0.31 4.76
CA PRO A 47 64.76 -0.86 5.66
C PRO A 47 66.22 -1.20 6.07
N GLY A 48 66.46 -2.35 6.72
CA GLY A 48 67.81 -2.89 6.95
C GLY A 48 67.78 -4.33 7.47
N ASP A 49 68.38 -5.26 6.71
CA ASP A 49 68.42 -6.69 7.02
C ASP A 49 69.55 -7.07 8.00
N ILE A 50 69.40 -8.18 8.72
CA ILE A 50 70.28 -9.37 8.67
C ILE A 50 69.83 -10.45 9.69
N HIS A 51 69.97 -11.70 9.25
CA HIS A 51 69.95 -13.00 9.95
C HIS A 51 70.33 -13.06 11.45
N ALA A 52 70.04 -14.11 12.22
CA ALA A 52 69.04 -15.21 12.17
C ALA A 52 69.27 -16.06 13.43
N ASP A 53 68.23 -16.65 14.03
CA ASP A 53 68.25 -18.08 14.40
C ASP A 53 66.86 -18.58 14.84
N GLY A 54 66.66 -19.90 14.76
CA GLY A 54 65.33 -20.50 14.78
C GLY A 54 64.82 -20.97 16.15
N SER A 55 63.50 -20.98 16.30
CA SER A 55 62.81 -22.05 17.03
C SER A 55 61.46 -22.37 16.37
N SER A 56 61.21 -23.65 16.17
CA SER A 56 59.94 -24.17 15.66
C SER A 56 58.84 -23.99 16.70
N GLN A 57 57.74 -23.33 16.32
CA GLN A 57 56.50 -23.41 17.10
C GLN A 57 55.28 -23.42 16.16
N ASP A 58 54.55 -24.54 16.17
CA ASP A 58 53.30 -24.70 15.45
C ASP A 58 52.27 -23.67 15.92
N ARG A 59 52.04 -22.64 15.10
CA ARG A 59 51.01 -21.64 15.36
C ARG A 59 49.76 -21.98 14.54
N SER A 60 48.89 -22.77 15.17
CA SER A 60 47.55 -23.12 14.68
C SER A 60 46.89 -21.89 14.04
N ARG A 61 46.60 -21.96 12.73
CA ARG A 61 45.96 -20.88 11.98
C ARG A 61 44.48 -20.79 12.40
N ALA A 62 44.24 -20.17 13.55
CA ALA A 62 42.93 -19.68 13.94
C ALA A 62 42.46 -18.69 12.87
N THR A 63 41.61 -19.17 11.97
CA THR A 63 41.13 -18.40 10.84
C THR A 63 40.10 -17.42 11.37
N THR A 64 40.54 -16.21 11.71
CA THR A 64 39.63 -15.10 12.01
C THR A 64 38.66 -14.96 10.83
N PRO A 65 37.34 -15.06 11.05
CA PRO A 65 36.39 -15.02 9.95
C PRO A 65 36.52 -13.66 9.27
N SER A 66 36.85 -13.65 7.99
CA SER A 66 37.06 -12.40 7.28
C SER A 66 35.77 -11.56 7.36
N SER A 67 35.91 -10.26 7.57
CA SER A 67 34.77 -9.31 7.57
C SER A 67 33.90 -9.48 6.32
N HIS A 68 34.53 -9.87 5.21
CA HIS A 68 33.89 -10.23 3.95
C HIS A 68 32.95 -11.45 4.01
N GLY A 69 33.27 -12.46 4.84
CA GLY A 69 32.43 -13.64 5.07
C GLY A 69 31.21 -13.34 5.93
N VAL A 70 31.38 -12.58 7.01
CA VAL A 70 30.27 -12.13 7.88
C VAL A 70 29.30 -11.24 7.11
N LEU A 71 29.81 -10.29 6.32
CA LEU A 71 28.99 -9.42 5.46
C LEU A 71 28.23 -10.22 4.40
N LYS A 72 28.86 -11.25 3.81
CA LYS A 72 28.23 -12.11 2.80
C LYS A 72 27.11 -12.97 3.40
N LEU A 73 27.33 -13.56 4.58
CA LEU A 73 26.33 -14.34 5.30
C LEU A 73 25.11 -13.49 5.69
N GLN A 74 25.35 -12.27 6.19
CA GLN A 74 24.31 -11.27 6.49
C GLN A 74 23.48 -10.88 5.24
N LEU A 75 24.12 -10.74 4.08
CA LEU A 75 23.45 -10.38 2.83
C LEU A 75 22.60 -11.53 2.28
N ASP A 76 23.08 -12.78 2.40
CA ASP A 76 22.37 -13.98 1.95
C ASP A 76 21.14 -14.24 2.83
N LEU A 77 21.29 -14.13 4.17
CA LEU A 77 20.18 -14.25 5.12
C LEU A 77 19.09 -13.20 4.88
N LYS A 78 19.46 -11.93 4.67
CA LYS A 78 18.50 -10.87 4.30
C LYS A 78 17.78 -11.15 2.99
N THR A 79 18.48 -11.69 2.00
CA THR A 79 17.87 -12.05 0.69
C THR A 79 16.89 -13.22 0.84
N LEU A 80 17.20 -14.20 1.69
CA LEU A 80 16.36 -15.36 1.97
C LEU A 80 15.12 -14.98 2.79
N LEU A 81 15.26 -14.11 3.79
CA LEU A 81 14.14 -13.52 4.54
C LEU A 81 13.19 -12.72 3.64
N LEU A 82 13.75 -11.87 2.76
CA LEU A 82 12.97 -11.08 1.80
C LEU A 82 12.20 -11.98 0.81
N GLN A 83 12.82 -13.07 0.35
CA GLN A 83 12.12 -14.08 -0.45
C GLN A 83 10.99 -14.74 0.34
N LEU A 84 11.22 -15.16 1.59
CA LEU A 84 10.18 -15.78 2.41
C LEU A 84 8.99 -14.83 2.63
N ALA A 85 9.25 -13.58 3.00
CA ALA A 85 8.22 -12.56 3.17
C ALA A 85 7.40 -12.33 1.89
N LEU A 86 8.06 -12.35 0.72
CA LEU A 86 7.40 -12.22 -0.58
C LEU A 86 6.54 -13.43 -0.95
N ALA A 87 6.99 -14.66 -0.64
CA ALA A 87 6.17 -15.86 -0.80
C ALA A 87 4.93 -15.80 0.09
N ILE A 88 5.08 -15.42 1.36
CA ILE A 88 3.96 -15.26 2.30
C ILE A 88 2.97 -14.21 1.75
N ALA A 89 3.45 -13.04 1.34
CA ALA A 89 2.59 -12.01 0.75
C ALA A 89 1.83 -12.50 -0.49
N LEU A 90 2.49 -13.23 -1.40
CA LEU A 90 1.84 -13.81 -2.58
C LEU A 90 0.81 -14.90 -2.22
N CYS A 91 1.08 -15.75 -1.23
CA CYS A 91 0.12 -16.74 -0.75
C CYS A 91 -1.11 -16.07 -0.12
N VAL A 92 -0.91 -14.98 0.63
CA VAL A 92 -2.01 -14.17 1.19
C VAL A 92 -2.82 -13.50 0.07
N CYS A 93 -2.17 -12.93 -0.95
CA CYS A 93 -2.85 -12.38 -2.12
C CYS A 93 -3.70 -13.44 -2.86
N LEU A 94 -3.15 -14.64 -3.04
CA LEU A 94 -3.84 -15.75 -3.71
C LEU A 94 -5.03 -16.25 -2.88
N ALA A 95 -4.85 -16.54 -1.60
CA ALA A 95 -5.93 -16.99 -0.71
C ALA A 95 -7.06 -15.95 -0.64
N TRP A 96 -6.71 -14.67 -0.59
CA TRP A 96 -7.69 -13.60 -0.53
C TRP A 96 -8.42 -13.35 -1.85
N THR A 97 -7.74 -13.44 -2.99
CA THR A 97 -8.42 -13.33 -4.30
C THR A 97 -9.29 -14.54 -4.62
N LEU A 98 -8.95 -15.73 -4.12
CA LEU A 98 -9.84 -16.88 -4.12
C LEU A 98 -11.06 -16.67 -3.20
N TRP A 99 -10.90 -16.04 -2.03
CA TRP A 99 -12.04 -15.69 -1.17
C TRP A 99 -12.96 -14.64 -1.82
N LEU A 100 -12.42 -13.60 -2.45
CA LEU A 100 -13.20 -12.63 -3.23
C LEU A 100 -13.90 -13.30 -4.42
N LEU A 101 -13.27 -14.30 -5.07
CA LEU A 101 -13.91 -15.08 -6.13
C LEU A 101 -15.14 -15.84 -5.59
N LEU A 102 -15.02 -16.53 -4.46
CA LEU A 102 -16.14 -17.21 -3.79
C LEU A 102 -17.26 -16.23 -3.42
N LEU A 103 -16.94 -15.05 -2.88
CA LEU A 103 -17.92 -14.01 -2.54
C LEU A 103 -18.72 -13.49 -3.75
N ASN A 104 -18.17 -13.57 -4.97
CA ASN A 104 -18.88 -13.20 -6.19
C ASN A 104 -19.70 -14.37 -6.79
N VAL A 105 -19.28 -15.62 -6.59
CA VAL A 105 -19.99 -16.83 -7.08
C VAL A 105 -21.13 -17.24 -6.17
N ALA A 106 -20.87 -17.36 -4.87
CA ALA A 106 -21.79 -17.85 -3.85
C ALA A 106 -21.78 -16.87 -2.66
N PRO A 107 -22.42 -15.68 -2.80
CA PRO A 107 -22.31 -14.60 -1.82
C PRO A 107 -22.88 -14.99 -0.45
N ASN A 108 -24.06 -15.61 -0.42
CA ASN A 108 -24.74 -16.00 0.81
C ASN A 108 -23.95 -17.07 1.55
N ASP A 109 -23.61 -18.19 0.91
CA ASP A 109 -22.80 -19.27 1.50
C ASP A 109 -21.46 -18.78 2.05
N THR A 110 -20.75 -17.94 1.27
CA THR A 110 -19.45 -17.38 1.67
C THR A 110 -19.59 -16.51 2.92
N VAL A 111 -20.59 -15.63 2.96
CA VAL A 111 -20.81 -14.73 4.11
C VAL A 111 -21.34 -15.51 5.32
N ASN A 112 -22.26 -16.45 5.15
CA ASN A 112 -22.79 -17.26 6.26
C ASN A 112 -21.69 -18.05 6.97
N ARG A 113 -20.80 -18.67 6.18
CA ARG A 113 -19.65 -19.41 6.69
C ARG A 113 -18.66 -18.49 7.41
N VAL A 114 -18.43 -17.28 6.88
CA VAL A 114 -17.53 -16.29 7.49
C VAL A 114 -18.13 -15.75 8.80
N MET A 115 -19.38 -15.28 8.78
CA MET A 115 -20.05 -14.64 9.92
C MET A 115 -20.58 -15.63 10.98
N ASN A 116 -20.39 -16.95 10.78
CA ASN A 116 -20.93 -18.02 11.63
C ASN A 116 -22.46 -17.93 11.79
N THR A 117 -23.16 -17.77 10.65
CA THR A 117 -24.62 -17.71 10.52
C THR A 117 -25.19 -18.81 9.62
N GLU A 118 -24.39 -19.82 9.26
CA GLU A 118 -24.80 -20.96 8.41
C GLU A 118 -25.99 -21.76 8.98
N SER A 119 -26.07 -21.90 10.30
CA SER A 119 -27.18 -22.57 10.99
C SER A 119 -28.46 -21.73 11.08
N PHE A 120 -28.46 -20.49 10.61
CA PHE A 120 -29.57 -19.56 10.78
C PHE A 120 -30.38 -19.41 9.49
N ASP A 121 -31.70 -19.40 9.63
CA ASP A 121 -32.67 -19.26 8.54
C ASP A 121 -32.39 -20.18 7.34
N SER A 122 -31.96 -21.43 7.61
CA SER A 122 -31.55 -22.42 6.61
C SER A 122 -30.49 -21.92 5.61
N GLY A 123 -29.57 -21.05 6.06
CA GLY A 123 -28.55 -20.43 5.21
C GLY A 123 -29.03 -19.19 4.46
N SER A 124 -30.23 -18.67 4.74
CA SER A 124 -30.77 -17.47 4.07
C SER A 124 -30.55 -16.15 4.82
N PHE A 125 -29.91 -16.16 6.00
CA PHE A 125 -29.80 -15.02 6.94
C PHE A 125 -29.46 -13.64 6.30
N TRP A 126 -28.50 -13.55 5.38
CA TRP A 126 -28.03 -12.27 4.82
C TRP A 126 -28.77 -11.77 3.57
N LEU A 127 -29.53 -12.63 2.88
CA LEU A 127 -30.25 -12.35 1.62
C LEU A 127 -29.50 -11.41 0.65
N LEU A 128 -28.21 -11.66 0.41
CA LEU A 128 -27.40 -10.87 -0.52
C LEU A 128 -27.94 -11.03 -1.94
N VAL A 129 -28.49 -9.95 -2.48
CA VAL A 129 -29.09 -9.91 -3.82
C VAL A 129 -28.08 -10.35 -4.87
N ASP A 130 -28.49 -11.29 -5.72
CA ASP A 130 -27.68 -11.79 -6.82
C ASP A 130 -27.45 -10.71 -7.89
N GLN A 131 -26.27 -10.74 -8.49
CA GLN A 131 -25.92 -9.85 -9.59
C GLN A 131 -26.38 -10.47 -10.91
N SER A 132 -26.52 -9.65 -11.96
CA SER A 132 -26.81 -10.18 -13.29
C SER A 132 -25.74 -11.20 -13.71
N SER A 133 -26.16 -12.28 -14.38
CA SER A 133 -25.27 -13.40 -14.72
C SER A 133 -24.04 -12.94 -15.52
N ALA A 134 -24.19 -11.90 -16.35
CA ALA A 134 -23.09 -11.29 -17.08
C ALA A 134 -22.03 -10.65 -16.16
N LEU A 135 -22.44 -9.96 -15.09
CA LEU A 135 -21.51 -9.38 -14.11
C LEU A 135 -20.81 -10.48 -13.29
N VAL A 136 -21.50 -11.55 -12.92
CA VAL A 136 -20.88 -12.70 -12.23
C VAL A 136 -19.84 -13.38 -13.12
N VAL A 137 -20.14 -13.62 -14.41
CA VAL A 137 -19.19 -14.18 -15.38
C VAL A 137 -17.99 -13.25 -15.58
N LEU A 138 -18.21 -11.94 -15.69
CA LEU A 138 -17.14 -10.95 -15.84
C LEU A 138 -16.23 -10.89 -14.59
N ALA A 139 -16.83 -10.85 -13.39
CA ALA A 139 -16.15 -10.83 -12.11
C ALA A 139 -15.30 -12.09 -11.89
N THR A 140 -15.89 -13.26 -12.15
CA THR A 140 -15.20 -14.56 -12.01
C THR A 140 -14.04 -14.70 -12.98
N PHE A 141 -14.21 -14.32 -14.25
CA PHE A 141 -13.13 -14.30 -15.23
C PHE A 141 -11.98 -13.38 -14.80
N GLY A 142 -12.27 -12.14 -14.41
CA GLY A 142 -11.24 -11.17 -13.99
C GLY A 142 -10.45 -11.63 -12.75
N LEU A 143 -11.16 -12.09 -11.71
CA LEU A 143 -10.53 -12.59 -10.48
C LEU A 143 -9.77 -13.91 -10.71
N ALA A 144 -10.24 -14.80 -11.59
CA ALA A 144 -9.53 -16.02 -11.95
C ALA A 144 -8.20 -15.72 -12.67
N VAL A 145 -8.19 -14.78 -13.63
CA VAL A 145 -6.96 -14.33 -14.31
C VAL A 145 -5.96 -13.75 -13.29
N VAL A 146 -6.43 -12.94 -12.34
CA VAL A 146 -5.61 -12.41 -11.25
C VAL A 146 -5.03 -13.54 -10.37
N ALA A 147 -5.85 -14.48 -9.92
CA ALA A 147 -5.41 -15.60 -9.08
C ALA A 147 -4.38 -16.50 -9.80
N LEU A 148 -4.62 -16.82 -11.07
CA LEU A 148 -3.66 -17.55 -11.92
C LEU A 148 -2.34 -16.80 -12.08
N SER A 149 -2.37 -15.46 -12.16
CA SER A 149 -1.16 -14.65 -12.24
C SER A 149 -0.34 -14.66 -10.94
N TYR A 150 -0.98 -14.62 -9.76
CA TYR A 150 -0.28 -14.80 -8.47
C TYR A 150 0.33 -16.20 -8.36
N LEU A 151 -0.40 -17.23 -8.76
CA LEU A 151 0.10 -18.62 -8.80
C LEU A 151 1.31 -18.76 -9.75
N PHE A 152 1.26 -18.16 -10.95
CA PHE A 152 2.38 -18.13 -11.88
C PHE A 152 3.62 -17.42 -11.32
N ILE A 153 3.44 -16.33 -10.56
CA ILE A 153 4.53 -15.62 -9.90
C ILE A 153 5.16 -16.49 -8.79
N LEU A 154 4.34 -17.16 -7.96
CA LEU A 154 4.80 -18.12 -6.95
C LEU A 154 5.62 -19.26 -7.58
N ILE A 155 5.07 -19.93 -8.59
CA ILE A 155 5.74 -20.99 -9.37
C ILE A 155 7.08 -20.46 -9.92
N THR A 156 7.07 -19.30 -10.59
CA THR A 156 8.28 -18.67 -11.12
C THR A 156 9.32 -18.39 -10.04
N MET A 157 8.89 -18.09 -8.81
CA MET A 157 9.77 -17.83 -7.67
C MET A 157 10.44 -19.12 -7.17
N PHE A 158 9.69 -20.21 -7.01
CA PHE A 158 10.22 -21.49 -6.52
C PHE A 158 11.08 -22.23 -7.55
N PHE A 159 10.61 -22.43 -8.78
CA PHE A 159 11.33 -23.25 -9.77
C PHE A 159 12.68 -22.67 -10.19
N ARG A 160 12.79 -21.33 -10.31
CA ARG A 160 14.07 -20.67 -10.65
C ARG A 160 15.09 -20.66 -9.52
N ARG A 161 14.67 -20.84 -8.27
CA ARG A 161 15.59 -21.01 -7.13
C ARG A 161 16.41 -22.29 -7.29
N LYS A 162 15.74 -23.39 -7.65
CA LYS A 162 16.37 -24.70 -7.89
C LYS A 162 17.39 -24.66 -9.03
N SER A 163 16.98 -24.15 -10.20
CA SER A 163 17.87 -23.99 -11.37
C SER A 163 19.12 -23.15 -11.06
N LYS A 164 19.00 -22.05 -10.30
CA LYS A 164 20.17 -21.28 -9.89
C LYS A 164 21.10 -22.05 -8.96
N GLN A 165 20.55 -22.78 -8.00
CA GLN A 165 21.33 -23.54 -7.01
C GLN A 165 22.13 -24.66 -7.70
N GLU A 166 21.53 -25.32 -8.69
CA GLU A 166 22.19 -26.29 -9.59
C GLU A 166 23.28 -25.62 -10.45
N ILE A 167 23.01 -24.43 -11.02
CA ILE A 167 24.00 -23.66 -11.79
C ILE A 167 25.17 -23.19 -10.92
N TYR A 168 24.95 -22.78 -9.67
CA TYR A 168 26.04 -22.38 -8.76
C TYR A 168 26.91 -23.58 -8.35
N ALA A 169 26.34 -24.78 -8.21
CA ALA A 169 27.09 -26.01 -7.99
C ALA A 169 27.94 -26.38 -9.22
N ALA A 170 27.37 -26.28 -10.44
CA ALA A 170 28.10 -26.52 -11.69
C ALA A 170 29.18 -25.45 -11.98
N ALA A 171 28.92 -24.20 -11.60
CA ALA A 171 29.79 -23.03 -11.83
C ALA A 171 30.98 -22.94 -10.87
N GLN A 172 31.26 -23.99 -10.09
CA GLN A 172 32.50 -24.12 -9.31
C GLN A 172 33.68 -24.65 -10.17
N SER A 173 33.42 -25.07 -11.41
CA SER A 173 34.39 -25.61 -12.38
C SER A 173 34.93 -24.69 -13.54
N PRO A 174 34.33 -23.54 -13.93
CA PRO A 174 34.62 -22.88 -15.21
C PRO A 174 35.72 -21.79 -15.15
N THR A 175 36.30 -21.48 -13.99
CA THR A 175 37.36 -20.46 -13.85
C THR A 175 38.61 -20.78 -14.66
N SER A 176 38.89 -22.07 -14.91
CA SER A 176 40.01 -22.56 -15.70
C SER A 176 39.95 -22.17 -17.19
N LYS A 177 38.75 -22.15 -17.79
CA LYS A 177 38.57 -21.93 -19.25
C LYS A 177 38.71 -20.47 -19.67
N LEU A 178 38.22 -19.53 -18.85
CA LEU A 178 38.41 -18.10 -19.13
C LEU A 178 39.87 -17.67 -18.89
N ALA A 179 40.51 -18.23 -17.86
CA ALA A 179 41.93 -17.99 -17.59
C ALA A 179 42.84 -18.52 -18.71
N SER A 180 42.56 -19.71 -19.27
CA SER A 180 43.36 -20.27 -20.37
C SER A 180 43.17 -19.51 -21.69
N LEU A 181 41.96 -19.00 -21.96
CA LEU A 181 41.70 -18.11 -23.10
C LEU A 181 42.44 -16.77 -22.95
N LYS A 182 42.37 -16.12 -21.78
CA LYS A 182 43.11 -14.86 -21.54
C LYS A 182 44.62 -15.06 -21.75
N LYS A 183 45.19 -16.13 -21.17
CA LYS A 183 46.61 -16.45 -21.26
C LYS A 183 47.07 -16.79 -22.69
N ARG A 184 46.19 -17.34 -23.54
CA ARG A 184 46.43 -17.54 -24.98
C ARG A 184 46.41 -16.23 -25.76
N VAL A 185 45.52 -15.29 -25.42
CA VAL A 185 45.43 -13.97 -26.07
C VAL A 185 46.62 -13.08 -25.68
N GLU A 186 47.01 -13.04 -24.40
CA GLU A 186 48.24 -12.35 -23.95
C GLU A 186 49.47 -12.87 -24.70
N LYS A 187 49.67 -14.20 -24.72
CA LYS A 187 50.81 -14.79 -25.45
C LYS A 187 50.82 -14.45 -26.95
N ALA A 188 49.66 -14.47 -27.61
CA ALA A 188 49.57 -14.12 -29.04
C ALA A 188 49.85 -12.63 -29.31
N LEU A 189 49.65 -11.75 -28.32
CA LEU A 189 49.96 -10.33 -28.41
C LEU A 189 51.47 -10.08 -28.20
N ASP A 190 52.07 -10.77 -27.24
CA ASP A 190 53.51 -10.69 -26.95
C ASP A 190 54.37 -11.28 -28.09
N ASP A 191 53.98 -12.44 -28.63
CA ASP A 191 54.65 -13.08 -29.78
C ASP A 191 54.59 -12.18 -31.05
N ALA A 192 53.56 -11.34 -31.18
CA ALA A 192 53.42 -10.37 -32.27
C ALA A 192 54.28 -9.10 -32.09
N ALA A 193 54.58 -8.72 -30.84
CA ALA A 193 55.44 -7.58 -30.53
C ALA A 193 56.94 -7.90 -30.70
N ALA A 194 57.34 -9.16 -30.52
CA ALA A 194 58.75 -9.56 -30.41
C ALA A 194 59.52 -9.72 -31.75
N LYS A 195 58.88 -9.69 -32.92
CA LYS A 195 59.54 -9.98 -34.22
C LYS A 195 59.12 -9.06 -35.40
N PRO A 196 59.75 -7.89 -35.57
CA PRO A 196 59.56 -7.05 -36.75
C PRO A 196 60.53 -7.44 -37.90
N LYS A 197 60.23 -8.50 -38.67
CA LYS A 197 60.99 -8.81 -39.91
C LYS A 197 60.11 -9.12 -41.13
N ARG A 198 59.86 -8.05 -41.90
CA ARG A 198 59.82 -7.96 -43.38
C ARG A 198 59.24 -9.18 -44.14
N GLY A 199 57.90 -9.28 -44.19
CA GLY A 199 57.15 -10.15 -45.11
C GLY A 199 55.81 -9.49 -45.50
N LYS A 200 55.39 -9.61 -46.77
CA LYS A 200 54.27 -8.85 -47.36
C LYS A 200 52.86 -9.29 -46.87
N VAL A 201 52.45 -8.95 -45.65
CA VAL A 201 51.02 -8.81 -45.28
C VAL A 201 50.83 -7.64 -44.31
N ALA A 202 50.86 -6.41 -44.82
CA ALA A 202 50.41 -5.25 -44.04
C ALA A 202 48.87 -5.29 -43.95
N SER A 203 48.34 -5.54 -42.74
CA SER A 203 46.90 -5.59 -42.46
C SER A 203 46.15 -4.39 -43.05
N SER A 204 44.96 -4.64 -43.61
CA SER A 204 44.07 -3.62 -44.17
C SER A 204 43.79 -2.46 -43.20
N ALA A 205 43.85 -2.71 -41.89
CA ALA A 205 43.72 -1.68 -40.85
C ALA A 205 44.84 -0.61 -40.91
N VAL A 206 46.07 -0.98 -41.27
CA VAL A 206 47.21 -0.04 -41.38
C VAL A 206 47.07 0.81 -42.64
N LYS A 207 46.58 0.23 -43.74
CA LYS A 207 46.23 1.00 -44.96
C LYS A 207 45.08 1.97 -44.71
N LEU A 208 44.07 1.55 -43.95
CA LEU A 208 42.93 2.40 -43.57
C LEU A 208 43.36 3.58 -42.67
N ALA A 209 44.23 3.31 -41.68
CA ALA A 209 44.79 4.35 -40.82
C ALA A 209 45.66 5.35 -41.61
N ALA A 210 46.43 4.87 -42.59
CA ALA A 210 47.23 5.73 -43.46
C ALA A 210 46.39 6.58 -44.43
N SER A 211 45.26 6.08 -44.95
CA SER A 211 44.37 6.86 -45.82
C SER A 211 43.53 7.89 -45.06
N LEU A 212 43.27 7.67 -43.76
CA LEU A 212 42.56 8.64 -42.91
C LEU A 212 43.46 9.82 -42.46
N ALA A 213 44.78 9.73 -42.65
CA ALA A 213 45.75 10.74 -42.23
C ALA A 213 46.12 11.77 -43.32
N ARG A 214 45.70 11.56 -44.57
CA ARG A 214 45.90 12.48 -45.70
C ARG A 214 44.60 12.72 -46.45
N ASP A 215 43.93 13.84 -46.16
CA ASP A 215 43.78 14.94 -47.14
C ASP A 215 42.94 16.10 -46.57
N GLY A 216 43.14 17.28 -47.14
CA GLY A 216 42.59 18.55 -46.64
C GLY A 216 41.37 19.06 -47.40
N SER A 217 40.73 20.08 -46.80
CA SER A 217 39.66 20.91 -47.37
C SER A 217 38.28 20.27 -47.58
N SER A 218 37.25 21.11 -47.51
CA SER A 218 35.79 20.89 -47.68
C SER A 218 35.15 19.69 -46.96
N ALA A 219 35.55 18.45 -47.25
CA ALA A 219 34.94 17.21 -46.74
C ALA A 219 34.85 17.18 -45.20
N ARG A 220 35.88 17.68 -44.49
CA ARG A 220 35.87 17.77 -43.02
C ARG A 220 34.75 18.67 -42.47
N LYS A 221 34.38 19.75 -43.16
CA LYS A 221 33.26 20.63 -42.75
C LYS A 221 31.90 19.95 -42.97
N PHE A 222 31.77 19.19 -44.06
CA PHE A 222 30.54 18.44 -44.35
C PHE A 222 30.38 17.26 -43.39
N ILE A 223 31.44 16.47 -43.16
CA ILE A 223 31.45 15.36 -42.20
C ILE A 223 31.19 15.88 -40.78
N VAL A 224 31.81 16.97 -40.32
CA VAL A 224 31.53 17.53 -38.99
C VAL A 224 30.10 18.05 -38.88
N ARG A 225 29.53 18.69 -39.92
CA ARG A 225 28.11 19.10 -39.91
C ARG A 225 27.15 17.92 -39.90
N SER A 226 27.35 16.91 -40.76
CA SER A 226 26.52 15.69 -40.76
C SER A 226 26.67 14.92 -39.45
N TRP A 227 27.87 14.82 -38.88
CA TRP A 227 28.09 14.17 -37.60
C TRP A 227 27.45 14.96 -36.44
N TRP A 228 27.48 16.30 -36.48
CA TRP A 228 26.77 17.14 -35.52
C TRP A 228 25.25 16.97 -35.64
N LEU A 229 24.68 16.97 -36.86
CA LEU A 229 23.25 16.71 -37.07
C LEU A 229 22.82 15.30 -36.65
N ILE A 230 23.67 14.28 -36.85
CA ILE A 230 23.43 12.91 -36.39
C ILE A 230 23.50 12.83 -34.86
N VAL A 231 24.50 13.45 -34.25
CA VAL A 231 24.62 13.52 -32.78
C VAL A 231 23.46 14.28 -32.16
N ASP A 232 23.05 15.42 -32.73
CA ASP A 232 21.93 16.22 -32.25
C ASP A 232 20.59 15.48 -32.44
N SER A 233 20.40 14.79 -33.57
CA SER A 233 19.25 13.88 -33.77
C SER A 233 19.25 12.70 -32.79
N ILE A 234 20.41 12.13 -32.47
CA ILE A 234 20.53 11.07 -31.45
C ILE A 234 20.28 11.63 -30.05
N ILE A 235 20.71 12.85 -29.73
CA ILE A 235 20.43 13.52 -28.46
C ILE A 235 18.94 13.82 -28.34
N VAL A 236 18.32 14.43 -29.34
CA VAL A 236 16.88 14.71 -29.39
C VAL A 236 16.07 13.42 -29.30
N LEU A 237 16.47 12.35 -30.01
CA LEU A 237 15.80 11.05 -29.94
C LEU A 237 15.96 10.40 -28.55
N ASN A 238 17.14 10.46 -27.93
CA ASN A 238 17.33 9.97 -26.56
C ASN A 238 16.57 10.81 -25.53
N VAL A 239 16.53 12.13 -25.70
CA VAL A 239 15.73 13.05 -24.86
C VAL A 239 14.24 12.74 -25.03
N TYR A 240 13.75 12.52 -26.24
CA TYR A 240 12.37 12.13 -26.52
C TYR A 240 12.01 10.75 -25.95
N ILE A 241 12.92 9.77 -26.05
CA ILE A 241 12.76 8.44 -25.42
C ILE A 241 12.78 8.55 -23.89
N VAL A 242 13.64 9.38 -23.32
CA VAL A 242 13.67 9.64 -21.86
C VAL A 242 12.42 10.40 -21.41
N LEU A 243 11.93 11.37 -22.19
CA LEU A 243 10.73 12.16 -21.89
C LEU A 243 9.46 11.29 -21.99
N THR A 244 9.36 10.42 -22.99
CA THR A 244 8.25 9.45 -23.12
C THR A 244 8.30 8.37 -22.03
N ALA A 245 9.48 7.87 -21.66
CA ALA A 245 9.64 6.95 -20.53
C ALA A 245 9.43 7.63 -19.15
N PHE A 246 9.67 8.94 -19.06
CA PHE A 246 9.35 9.80 -17.90
C PHE A 246 7.84 9.97 -17.76
N GLN A 247 7.15 10.30 -18.86
CA GLN A 247 5.69 10.36 -18.94
C GLN A 247 5.10 9.01 -18.50
N GLN A 248 5.49 7.89 -19.12
CA GLN A 248 4.90 6.57 -18.87
C GLN A 248 4.87 6.15 -17.38
N LYS A 249 5.90 6.45 -16.58
CA LYS A 249 5.90 6.08 -15.15
C LYS A 249 5.01 6.97 -14.30
N ILE A 250 4.95 8.26 -14.59
CA ILE A 250 4.09 9.21 -13.88
C ILE A 250 2.63 8.92 -14.24
N TRP A 251 2.32 8.67 -15.53
CA TRP A 251 0.99 8.25 -15.98
C TRP A 251 0.52 6.94 -15.35
N LEU A 252 1.39 5.93 -15.21
CA LEU A 252 1.04 4.71 -14.47
C LEU A 252 0.65 5.03 -13.02
N LYS A 253 1.42 5.87 -12.33
CA LYS A 253 1.11 6.20 -10.92
C LYS A 253 -0.13 7.10 -10.76
N ILE A 254 -0.39 7.99 -11.73
CA ILE A 254 -1.65 8.75 -11.81
C ILE A 254 -2.82 7.80 -12.06
N GLY A 255 -2.66 6.81 -12.95
CA GLY A 255 -3.67 5.77 -13.21
C GLY A 255 -3.99 4.94 -11.97
N ASP A 256 -2.97 4.48 -11.24
CA ASP A 256 -3.15 3.79 -9.96
C ASP A 256 -3.93 4.68 -8.97
N LEU A 257 -3.49 5.93 -8.80
CA LEU A 257 -4.12 6.89 -7.88
C LEU A 257 -5.57 7.23 -8.29
N ALA A 258 -5.88 7.24 -9.58
CA ALA A 258 -7.23 7.39 -10.10
C ALA A 258 -8.11 6.17 -9.77
N LEU A 259 -7.62 4.94 -9.94
CA LEU A 259 -8.34 3.73 -9.52
C LEU A 259 -8.61 3.74 -8.01
N GLU A 260 -7.59 4.08 -7.21
CA GLU A 260 -7.69 4.23 -5.76
C GLU A 260 -8.74 5.29 -5.36
N THR A 261 -8.74 6.45 -6.03
CA THR A 261 -9.72 7.53 -5.80
C THR A 261 -11.13 7.14 -6.22
N THR A 262 -11.29 6.42 -7.33
CA THR A 262 -12.59 5.90 -7.77
C THR A 262 -13.14 4.89 -6.78
N MET A 263 -12.32 3.99 -6.21
CA MET A 263 -12.77 3.09 -5.14
C MET A 263 -13.25 3.87 -3.91
N LEU A 264 -12.51 4.91 -3.49
CA LEU A 264 -12.92 5.76 -2.37
C LEU A 264 -14.23 6.50 -2.65
N TYR A 265 -14.43 7.01 -3.86
CA TYR A 265 -15.69 7.61 -4.28
C TYR A 265 -16.86 6.60 -4.25
N GLN A 266 -16.63 5.37 -4.74
CA GLN A 266 -17.63 4.30 -4.64
C GLN A 266 -17.97 3.95 -3.18
N MET A 267 -17.01 3.99 -2.25
CA MET A 267 -17.27 3.78 -0.82
C MET A 267 -18.08 4.93 -0.18
N LEU A 268 -17.82 6.17 -0.59
CA LEU A 268 -18.58 7.34 -0.16
C LEU A 268 -20.05 7.23 -0.62
N GLU A 269 -20.28 6.96 -1.90
CA GLU A 269 -21.61 6.76 -2.48
C GLU A 269 -22.34 5.53 -1.92
N ALA A 270 -21.63 4.45 -1.58
CA ALA A 270 -22.22 3.26 -0.95
C ALA A 270 -22.70 3.50 0.49
N GLY A 271 -22.31 4.61 1.12
CA GLY A 271 -22.60 4.91 2.53
C GLY A 271 -21.72 4.14 3.51
N SER A 272 -20.45 3.88 3.15
CA SER A 272 -19.53 3.14 4.04
C SER A 272 -19.31 3.84 5.40
N PRO A 273 -19.06 3.08 6.47
CA PRO A 273 -18.70 3.62 7.79
C PRO A 273 -17.53 4.61 7.74
N ALA A 274 -17.65 5.71 8.48
CA ALA A 274 -16.65 6.79 8.51
C ALA A 274 -15.24 6.31 8.91
N ALA A 275 -15.14 5.31 9.80
CA ALA A 275 -13.86 4.71 10.18
C ALA A 275 -13.14 4.02 9.01
N LEU A 276 -13.88 3.27 8.16
CA LEU A 276 -13.32 2.60 6.99
C LEU A 276 -12.89 3.62 5.92
N LEU A 277 -13.71 4.66 5.70
CA LEU A 277 -13.39 5.77 4.80
C LEU A 277 -12.14 6.54 5.25
N GLY A 278 -12.03 6.85 6.55
CA GLY A 278 -10.86 7.52 7.12
C GLY A 278 -9.58 6.72 6.94
N ILE A 279 -9.59 5.42 7.25
CA ILE A 279 -8.42 4.54 7.06
C ILE A 279 -8.03 4.45 5.58
N PHE A 280 -9.00 4.24 4.67
CA PHE A 280 -8.73 4.20 3.23
C PHE A 280 -8.13 5.52 2.72
N THR A 281 -8.68 6.64 3.15
CA THR A 281 -8.19 7.99 2.79
C THR A 281 -6.76 8.21 3.27
N VAL A 282 -6.43 7.80 4.50
CA VAL A 282 -5.05 7.85 5.01
C VAL A 282 -4.11 6.98 4.18
N ILE A 283 -4.54 5.80 3.73
CA ILE A 283 -3.73 4.91 2.86
C ILE A 283 -3.44 5.60 1.51
N VAL A 284 -4.46 6.15 0.83
CA VAL A 284 -4.31 6.81 -0.47
C VAL A 284 -3.52 8.13 -0.36
N ALA A 285 -3.81 8.96 0.65
CA ALA A 285 -3.03 10.17 0.92
C ALA A 285 -1.56 9.86 1.23
N SER A 286 -1.27 8.84 2.04
CA SER A 286 0.09 8.39 2.32
C SER A 286 0.82 7.88 1.07
N ASN A 287 0.10 7.23 0.16
CA ASN A 287 0.63 6.77 -1.13
C ASN A 287 1.08 7.95 -2.00
N ALA A 288 0.25 9.00 -2.11
CA ALA A 288 0.59 10.23 -2.82
C ALA A 288 1.73 11.01 -2.14
N LEU A 289 1.70 11.17 -0.81
CA LEU A 289 2.77 11.83 -0.05
C LEU A 289 4.11 11.08 -0.14
N THR A 290 4.09 9.75 -0.18
CA THR A 290 5.30 8.95 -0.44
C THR A 290 5.89 9.26 -1.82
N CYS A 291 5.05 9.45 -2.84
CA CYS A 291 5.51 9.87 -4.18
C CYS A 291 6.12 11.28 -4.16
N ALA A 292 5.51 12.23 -3.44
CA ALA A 292 6.07 13.57 -3.24
C ALA A 292 7.43 13.53 -2.53
N GLY A 293 7.56 12.75 -1.44
CA GLY A 293 8.81 12.58 -0.70
C GLY A 293 9.96 12.04 -1.55
N MET A 294 9.68 11.05 -2.41
CA MET A 294 10.65 10.49 -3.36
C MET A 294 11.12 11.49 -4.44
N ILE A 295 10.35 12.55 -4.70
CA ILE A 295 10.71 13.64 -5.64
C ILE A 295 11.47 14.77 -4.92
N PHE A 296 11.05 15.11 -3.69
CA PHE A 296 11.66 16.16 -2.86
C PHE A 296 13.05 15.78 -2.33
N PHE A 297 13.23 14.53 -1.88
CA PHE A 297 14.48 14.04 -1.28
C PHE A 297 15.18 13.04 -2.21
N PRO A 298 15.92 13.50 -3.24
CA PRO A 298 16.74 12.63 -4.06
C PRO A 298 18.02 12.22 -3.30
N PHE A 299 17.88 11.37 -2.29
CA PHE A 299 18.96 10.94 -1.41
C PHE A 299 20.19 10.47 -2.20
N GLU A 300 21.33 11.09 -1.91
CA GLU A 300 22.65 10.60 -2.28
C GLU A 300 23.39 10.21 -0.99
N HIS A 301 23.96 9.00 -1.05
CA HIS A 301 24.70 8.26 -0.02
C HIS A 301 24.84 8.88 1.39
N THR A 302 23.88 8.58 2.26
CA THR A 302 24.10 8.57 3.73
C THR A 302 23.56 7.27 4.32
N ARG A 303 24.48 6.31 4.56
CA ARG A 303 24.21 4.91 4.93
C ARG A 303 23.32 4.73 6.16
N LEU A 304 23.34 5.68 7.10
CA LEU A 304 22.53 5.68 8.31
C LEU A 304 21.09 6.17 8.05
N VAL A 305 20.90 7.17 7.18
CA VAL A 305 19.57 7.60 6.72
C VAL A 305 18.95 6.52 5.84
N GLU A 306 19.75 5.88 4.97
CA GLU A 306 19.32 4.66 4.27
C GLU A 306 18.86 3.57 5.25
N THR A 307 19.54 3.35 6.39
CA THR A 307 19.17 2.28 7.34
C THR A 307 17.96 2.64 8.22
N LEU A 308 17.85 3.89 8.70
CA LEU A 308 16.67 4.35 9.45
C LEU A 308 15.43 4.45 8.57
N MET A 309 15.60 4.87 7.31
CA MET A 309 14.52 4.81 6.31
C MET A 309 14.31 3.36 5.79
N ASP A 310 15.28 2.45 5.85
CA ASP A 310 15.04 1.00 5.68
C ASP A 310 14.40 0.33 6.91
N ILE A 311 14.15 1.07 7.99
CA ILE A 311 13.47 0.56 9.21
C ILE A 311 12.09 1.23 9.40
N MET A 312 11.96 2.54 9.17
CA MET A 312 10.66 3.22 9.19
C MET A 312 9.97 3.23 7.81
N CYS A 313 10.72 3.37 6.71
CA CYS A 313 10.21 3.29 5.34
C CYS A 313 10.55 1.96 4.63
N VAL A 314 11.00 0.92 5.36
CA VAL A 314 11.51 -0.39 4.90
C VAL A 314 11.41 -0.65 3.39
N SER A 315 12.57 -0.57 2.73
CA SER A 315 12.84 -0.97 1.36
C SER A 315 12.27 -0.05 0.26
N PRO A 316 12.84 -0.02 -0.98
CA PRO A 316 12.26 0.56 -2.20
C PRO A 316 10.97 -0.16 -2.70
N TYR A 317 10.12 -0.48 -1.74
CA TYR A 317 8.90 -1.26 -1.77
C TYR A 317 7.77 -0.50 -1.04
N ALA A 318 8.05 0.63 -0.36
CA ALA A 318 7.03 1.46 0.29
C ALA A 318 5.85 1.80 -0.64
N SER A 319 6.11 2.27 -1.86
CA SER A 319 5.06 2.53 -2.87
C SER A 319 4.31 1.27 -3.34
N LYS A 320 4.84 0.06 -3.08
CA LYS A 320 4.19 -1.24 -3.37
C LYS A 320 3.40 -1.77 -2.18
N ARG A 321 3.62 -1.25 -0.96
CA ARG A 321 2.83 -1.62 0.22
C ARG A 321 1.42 -1.04 0.12
N PHE A 322 1.26 0.17 -0.42
CA PHE A 322 -0.05 0.81 -0.57
C PHE A 322 -0.95 0.01 -1.52
N ASP A 323 -0.49 -0.41 -2.69
CA ASP A 323 -1.32 -1.26 -3.57
C ASP A 323 -1.69 -2.62 -2.91
N LEU A 324 -0.80 -3.21 -2.09
CA LEU A 324 -1.12 -4.40 -1.28
C LEU A 324 -2.18 -4.11 -0.21
N LEU A 325 -2.07 -2.97 0.48
CA LEU A 325 -3.05 -2.52 1.47
C LEU A 325 -4.41 -2.22 0.83
N ILE A 326 -4.48 -1.76 -0.41
CA ILE A 326 -5.74 -1.45 -1.08
C ILE A 326 -6.35 -2.72 -1.73
N ALA A 327 -5.55 -3.54 -2.41
CA ALA A 327 -6.02 -4.77 -3.06
C ALA A 327 -6.50 -5.83 -2.05
N ILE A 328 -5.78 -6.00 -0.94
CA ILE A 328 -5.95 -7.10 0.01
C ILE A 328 -6.29 -6.57 1.42
N GLY A 329 -5.56 -5.56 1.89
CA GLY A 329 -5.73 -5.02 3.25
C GLY A 329 -7.10 -4.38 3.49
N TYR A 330 -7.65 -3.63 2.54
CA TYR A 330 -8.96 -2.99 2.68
C TYR A 330 -10.09 -4.02 2.76
N PRO A 331 -10.21 -5.00 1.85
CA PRO A 331 -11.21 -6.06 2.00
C PRO A 331 -11.07 -6.87 3.31
N MET A 332 -9.85 -7.12 3.80
CA MET A 332 -9.63 -7.74 5.11
C MET A 332 -10.11 -6.85 6.26
N LEU A 333 -9.85 -5.54 6.19
CA LEU A 333 -10.32 -4.54 7.15
C LEU A 333 -11.84 -4.45 7.18
N VAL A 334 -12.51 -4.55 6.03
CA VAL A 334 -13.98 -4.59 5.94
C VAL A 334 -14.53 -5.83 6.64
N LEU A 335 -13.97 -7.03 6.41
CA LEU A 335 -14.39 -8.21 7.17
C LEU A 335 -14.14 -8.06 8.66
N PHE A 336 -12.97 -7.56 9.07
CA PHE A 336 -12.65 -7.31 10.47
C PHE A 336 -13.66 -6.35 11.12
N TYR A 337 -14.03 -5.27 10.41
CA TYR A 337 -15.07 -4.35 10.85
C TYR A 337 -16.42 -5.06 11.02
N CYS A 338 -16.86 -5.84 10.02
CA CYS A 338 -18.10 -6.63 10.10
C CYS A 338 -18.10 -7.60 11.30
N PHE A 339 -17.00 -8.33 11.51
CA PHE A 339 -16.84 -9.22 12.66
C PHE A 339 -16.88 -8.48 14.01
N SER A 340 -16.24 -7.32 14.10
CA SER A 340 -16.22 -6.52 15.34
C SER A 340 -17.55 -5.81 15.63
N THR A 341 -18.37 -5.59 14.61
CA THR A 341 -19.65 -4.88 14.70
C THR A 341 -20.83 -5.82 14.89
N PHE A 342 -20.78 -7.04 14.32
CA PHE A 342 -21.89 -7.98 14.36
C PHE A 342 -22.13 -8.56 15.76
N SER A 343 -23.20 -8.11 16.40
CA SER A 343 -23.73 -8.70 17.62
C SER A 343 -25.03 -9.46 17.35
N PHE A 344 -25.11 -10.70 17.83
CA PHE A 344 -26.32 -11.52 17.71
C PHE A 344 -26.56 -12.31 19.00
N ASP A 345 -27.71 -12.07 19.63
CA ASP A 345 -28.08 -12.72 20.89
C ASP A 345 -28.59 -14.15 20.64
N ARG A 346 -27.64 -15.10 20.68
CA ARG A 346 -27.92 -16.53 20.53
C ARG A 346 -28.76 -17.10 21.67
N ALA A 347 -28.76 -16.47 22.86
CA ALA A 347 -29.56 -16.93 24.00
C ALA A 347 -31.04 -16.54 23.81
N LYS A 348 -31.31 -15.28 23.42
CA LYS A 348 -32.65 -14.85 23.01
C LYS A 348 -33.18 -15.67 21.84
N PHE A 349 -32.33 -15.98 20.85
CA PHE A 349 -32.71 -16.85 19.73
C PHE A 349 -33.12 -18.26 20.18
N ALA A 350 -32.35 -18.89 21.08
CA ALA A 350 -32.69 -20.20 21.64
C ALA A 350 -34.04 -20.19 22.37
N ILE A 351 -34.29 -19.19 23.23
CA ILE A 351 -35.57 -19.01 23.92
C ILE A 351 -36.72 -18.87 22.92
N ASN A 352 -36.53 -18.09 21.85
CA ASN A 352 -37.57 -17.95 20.82
C ASN A 352 -37.89 -19.28 20.11
N LEU A 353 -36.90 -20.13 19.84
CA LEU A 353 -37.11 -21.46 19.24
C LEU A 353 -37.85 -22.42 20.19
N GLU A 354 -37.68 -22.28 21.50
CA GLU A 354 -38.39 -23.07 22.52
C GLU A 354 -39.82 -22.57 22.77
N VAL A 355 -40.05 -21.26 22.70
CA VAL A 355 -41.34 -20.61 23.03
C VAL A 355 -42.30 -20.55 21.84
N PHE A 356 -41.81 -20.23 20.64
CA PHE A 356 -42.67 -20.02 19.47
C PHE A 356 -42.79 -21.29 18.60
N PRO A 357 -43.97 -21.59 18.04
CA PRO A 357 -44.15 -22.75 17.17
C PRO A 357 -43.34 -22.63 15.85
N PRO A 358 -43.00 -23.78 15.22
CA PRO A 358 -42.40 -23.82 13.90
C PRO A 358 -43.07 -22.90 12.87
N GLY A 359 -42.28 -22.04 12.23
CA GLY A 359 -42.72 -21.14 11.15
C GLY A 359 -43.25 -19.77 11.60
N TRP A 360 -43.17 -19.44 12.88
CA TRP A 360 -43.46 -18.10 13.39
C TRP A 360 -42.32 -17.12 13.09
N PHE A 361 -42.66 -15.82 12.94
CA PHE A 361 -41.71 -14.76 12.57
C PHE A 361 -40.59 -14.59 13.62
N GLU A 362 -40.93 -14.84 14.87
CA GLU A 362 -40.06 -14.82 16.04
C GLU A 362 -39.02 -15.96 16.04
N GLN A 363 -39.15 -16.97 15.18
CA GLN A 363 -38.11 -17.97 14.93
C GLN A 363 -37.10 -17.55 13.85
N GLY A 364 -37.29 -16.42 13.16
CA GLY A 364 -36.34 -15.89 12.18
C GLY A 364 -35.13 -15.23 12.86
N ALA A 365 -33.93 -15.74 12.64
CA ALA A 365 -32.71 -15.15 13.20
C ALA A 365 -32.44 -13.75 12.61
N SER A 366 -32.58 -13.59 11.30
CA SER A 366 -32.45 -12.31 10.58
C SER A 366 -33.45 -11.25 11.03
N VAL A 367 -34.60 -11.66 11.57
CA VAL A 367 -35.66 -10.79 12.10
C VAL A 367 -35.30 -10.20 13.47
N ILE A 368 -34.66 -11.03 14.31
CA ILE A 368 -34.24 -10.71 15.69
C ILE A 368 -32.94 -9.92 15.71
N ALA A 369 -32.06 -10.16 14.73
CA ALA A 369 -30.80 -9.44 14.58
C ALA A 369 -31.03 -7.91 14.50
N ASP A 370 -30.07 -7.14 15.00
CA ASP A 370 -30.13 -5.68 14.90
C ASP A 370 -30.17 -5.28 13.41
N PRO A 371 -31.26 -4.64 12.93
CA PRO A 371 -31.44 -4.32 11.53
C PRO A 371 -30.48 -3.21 11.07
N VAL A 372 -30.05 -2.32 11.95
CA VAL A 372 -29.09 -1.24 11.65
C VAL A 372 -27.70 -1.85 11.46
N GLN A 373 -27.25 -2.70 12.39
CA GLN A 373 -25.99 -3.45 12.25
C GLN A 373 -26.00 -4.30 10.97
N THR A 374 -27.08 -5.07 10.77
CA THR A 374 -27.24 -5.96 9.61
C THR A 374 -27.23 -5.18 8.30
N ALA A 375 -27.90 -4.03 8.22
CA ALA A 375 -27.91 -3.16 7.04
C ALA A 375 -26.52 -2.56 6.72
N VAL A 376 -25.80 -2.09 7.73
CA VAL A 376 -24.43 -1.57 7.57
C VAL A 376 -23.48 -2.69 7.12
N ILE A 377 -23.56 -3.88 7.72
CA ILE A 377 -22.73 -5.04 7.36
C ILE A 377 -23.07 -5.53 5.95
N TYR A 378 -24.35 -5.62 5.59
CA TYR A 378 -24.81 -5.95 4.24
C TYR A 378 -24.20 -5.00 3.20
N LYS A 379 -24.26 -3.68 3.44
CA LYS A 379 -23.65 -2.67 2.56
C LYS A 379 -22.13 -2.84 2.47
N CYS A 380 -21.45 -3.09 3.59
CA CYS A 380 -20.01 -3.35 3.63
C CYS A 380 -19.62 -4.59 2.80
N LEU A 381 -20.32 -5.71 2.98
CA LEU A 381 -20.07 -6.96 2.24
C LEU A 381 -20.43 -6.84 0.76
N LYS A 382 -21.55 -6.18 0.43
CA LYS A 382 -21.90 -5.82 -0.95
C LYS A 382 -20.81 -4.96 -1.59
N SER A 383 -20.21 -4.03 -0.84
CA SER A 383 -19.08 -3.21 -1.31
C SER A 383 -17.77 -3.97 -1.52
N LEU A 384 -17.70 -5.28 -1.24
CA LEU A 384 -16.57 -6.15 -1.62
C LEU A 384 -16.79 -6.88 -2.95
N ARG A 385 -18.05 -7.04 -3.37
CA ARG A 385 -18.45 -7.70 -4.63
C ARG A 385 -18.24 -6.78 -5.84
N ILE A 386 -18.14 -7.37 -7.03
CA ILE A 386 -18.16 -6.66 -8.31
C ILE A 386 -19.63 -6.54 -8.73
N ALA A 387 -20.26 -5.41 -8.38
CA ALA A 387 -21.67 -5.13 -8.66
C ALA A 387 -21.89 -4.22 -9.90
N SER A 388 -20.80 -3.70 -10.48
CA SER A 388 -20.84 -2.82 -11.65
C SER A 388 -19.61 -3.00 -12.53
N VAL A 389 -19.68 -2.47 -13.76
CA VAL A 389 -18.52 -2.41 -14.67
C VAL A 389 -17.39 -1.54 -14.07
N LEU A 390 -17.73 -0.51 -13.31
CA LEU A 390 -16.75 0.33 -12.62
C LEU A 390 -16.04 -0.45 -11.50
N ASP A 391 -16.77 -1.24 -10.71
CA ASP A 391 -16.20 -2.16 -9.71
C ASP A 391 -15.24 -3.17 -10.33
N PHE A 392 -15.57 -3.69 -11.52
CA PHE A 392 -14.69 -4.61 -12.24
C PHE A 392 -13.35 -3.92 -12.54
N PHE A 393 -13.38 -2.75 -13.18
CA PHE A 393 -12.16 -2.04 -13.55
C PHE A 393 -11.34 -1.58 -12.34
N THR A 394 -11.97 -1.10 -11.27
CA THR A 394 -11.24 -0.69 -10.06
C THR A 394 -10.62 -1.88 -9.33
N ARG A 395 -11.40 -2.92 -9.01
CA ARG A 395 -10.95 -4.05 -8.18
C ARG A 395 -9.98 -4.97 -8.92
N VAL A 396 -10.27 -5.29 -10.19
CA VAL A 396 -9.37 -6.09 -11.03
C VAL A 396 -8.16 -5.26 -11.44
N GLY A 397 -8.32 -3.96 -11.69
CA GLY A 397 -7.22 -3.04 -12.00
C GLY A 397 -6.19 -2.94 -10.87
N VAL A 398 -6.63 -2.65 -9.64
CA VAL A 398 -5.73 -2.56 -8.46
C VAL A 398 -5.05 -3.90 -8.15
N ASN A 399 -5.73 -5.03 -8.38
CA ASN A 399 -5.09 -6.34 -8.29
C ASN A 399 -4.06 -6.57 -9.41
N ALA A 400 -4.41 -6.26 -10.66
CA ALA A 400 -3.51 -6.44 -11.81
C ALA A 400 -2.23 -5.59 -11.70
N THR A 401 -2.34 -4.33 -11.22
CA THR A 401 -1.18 -3.46 -11.00
C THR A 401 -0.28 -4.03 -9.90
N LEU A 402 -0.86 -4.56 -8.81
CA LEU A 402 -0.12 -5.31 -7.78
C LEU A 402 0.57 -6.56 -8.34
N CYS A 403 -0.13 -7.41 -9.13
CA CYS A 403 0.45 -8.58 -9.79
C CYS A 403 1.67 -8.21 -10.66
N ILE A 404 1.54 -7.18 -11.50
CA ILE A 404 2.62 -6.69 -12.38
C ILE A 404 3.82 -6.22 -11.54
N ARG A 405 3.57 -5.44 -10.48
CA ARG A 405 4.61 -4.93 -9.57
C ARG A 405 5.34 -6.05 -8.82
N LEU A 406 4.62 -7.08 -8.38
CA LEU A 406 5.19 -8.27 -7.72
C LEU A 406 5.99 -9.14 -8.70
N TYR A 407 5.52 -9.33 -9.93
CA TYR A 407 6.27 -10.04 -10.97
C TYR A 407 7.63 -9.38 -11.26
N TYR A 408 7.66 -8.06 -11.46
CA TYR A 408 8.91 -7.32 -11.68
C TYR A 408 9.87 -7.40 -10.49
N LEU A 409 9.33 -7.41 -9.27
CA LEU A 409 10.07 -7.53 -8.02
C LEU A 409 10.70 -8.92 -7.87
N VAL A 410 9.96 -10.01 -8.12
CA VAL A 410 10.52 -11.38 -8.18
C VAL A 410 11.63 -11.46 -9.20
N LYS A 411 11.41 -10.92 -10.41
CA LYS A 411 12.40 -10.89 -11.50
C LYS A 411 13.67 -10.12 -11.12
N GLN A 412 13.56 -9.06 -10.32
CA GLN A 412 14.69 -8.26 -9.84
C GLN A 412 15.51 -9.01 -8.78
N ILE A 413 14.87 -9.66 -7.80
CA ILE A 413 15.54 -10.53 -6.82
C ILE A 413 16.25 -11.71 -7.52
N GLN A 414 15.62 -12.27 -8.55
CA GLN A 414 16.20 -13.32 -9.39
C GLN A 414 17.34 -12.84 -10.30
N GLY A 415 17.61 -11.55 -10.44
CA GLY A 415 18.58 -11.04 -11.39
C GLY A 415 19.09 -9.64 -11.08
N PRO A 416 20.11 -9.48 -10.21
CA PRO A 416 20.71 -8.19 -9.88
C PRO A 416 21.63 -7.67 -11.02
N ARG A 417 21.12 -7.57 -12.24
CA ARG A 417 21.82 -6.94 -13.37
C ARG A 417 21.34 -5.50 -13.53
N LYS A 418 22.19 -4.57 -13.10
CA LYS A 418 21.98 -3.10 -13.10
C LYS A 418 20.71 -2.67 -12.36
N GLN A 419 20.88 -2.32 -11.09
CA GLN A 419 19.95 -1.48 -10.35
C GLN A 419 19.75 -0.18 -11.14
N ARG A 420 18.59 -0.05 -11.81
CA ARG A 420 18.24 1.20 -12.52
C ARG A 420 18.13 2.30 -11.47
N SER A 421 18.75 3.44 -11.77
CA SER A 421 18.62 4.68 -10.99
C SER A 421 17.14 5.00 -10.74
N SER A 422 16.85 5.68 -9.62
CA SER A 422 15.50 6.05 -9.20
C SER A 422 14.66 6.53 -10.38
N GLY A 423 13.51 5.88 -10.58
CA GLY A 423 12.63 6.15 -11.70
C GLY A 423 11.82 7.43 -11.58
N TYR A 424 11.92 8.14 -10.45
CA TYR A 424 11.27 9.42 -10.20
C TYR A 424 12.19 10.57 -10.64
N PRO A 425 11.64 11.64 -11.23
CA PRO A 425 12.43 12.81 -11.61
C PRO A 425 12.94 13.54 -10.36
N LYS A 426 14.25 13.46 -10.10
CA LYS A 426 14.89 14.23 -9.04
C LYS A 426 14.62 15.74 -9.26
N ARG A 427 14.23 16.47 -8.20
CA ARG A 427 14.02 17.94 -8.16
C ARG A 427 12.84 18.54 -8.96
N HIS A 428 11.90 17.76 -9.52
CA HIS A 428 10.75 18.36 -10.22
C HIS A 428 9.66 18.90 -9.25
N ARG A 429 9.89 20.10 -8.69
CA ARG A 429 9.06 20.72 -7.63
C ARG A 429 7.57 20.76 -7.96
N ALA A 430 7.18 21.07 -9.19
CA ALA A 430 5.77 21.13 -9.60
C ALA A 430 5.05 19.77 -9.51
N ALA A 431 5.75 18.66 -9.79
CA ALA A 431 5.16 17.32 -9.66
C ALA A 431 5.02 16.91 -8.19
N ALA A 432 5.98 17.28 -7.34
CA ALA A 432 5.86 17.04 -5.89
C ALA A 432 4.74 17.89 -5.27
N ALA A 433 4.62 19.16 -5.66
CA ALA A 433 3.54 20.04 -5.24
C ALA A 433 2.16 19.50 -5.67
N PHE A 434 2.03 18.96 -6.88
CA PHE A 434 0.81 18.29 -7.33
C PHE A 434 0.41 17.12 -6.42
N PHE A 435 1.32 16.22 -6.06
CA PHE A 435 1.01 15.09 -5.17
C PHE A 435 0.65 15.53 -3.73
N VAL A 436 1.28 16.60 -3.21
CA VAL A 436 0.92 17.17 -1.90
C VAL A 436 -0.45 17.85 -1.94
N ALA A 437 -0.72 18.65 -2.97
CA ALA A 437 -2.01 19.32 -3.16
C ALA A 437 -3.13 18.29 -3.34
N PHE A 438 -2.91 17.25 -4.14
CA PHE A 438 -3.83 16.12 -4.28
C PHE A 438 -4.13 15.46 -2.93
N ALA A 439 -3.11 15.14 -2.13
CA ALA A 439 -3.32 14.49 -0.84
C ALA A 439 -4.12 15.36 0.14
N ALA A 440 -3.85 16.68 0.17
CA ALA A 440 -4.63 17.62 0.97
C ALA A 440 -6.08 17.75 0.50
N LEU A 441 -6.29 17.92 -0.81
CA LEU A 441 -7.64 18.01 -1.41
C LEU A 441 -8.45 16.73 -1.19
N LEU A 442 -7.82 15.55 -1.25
CA LEU A 442 -8.48 14.27 -0.99
C LEU A 442 -8.99 14.17 0.45
N VAL A 443 -8.17 14.57 1.44
CA VAL A 443 -8.56 14.58 2.85
C VAL A 443 -9.71 15.55 3.09
N VAL A 444 -9.61 16.79 2.60
CA VAL A 444 -10.67 17.80 2.71
C VAL A 444 -11.97 17.30 2.05
N PHE A 445 -11.89 16.74 0.84
CA PHE A 445 -13.04 16.22 0.11
C PHE A 445 -13.79 15.13 0.90
N VAL A 446 -13.07 14.18 1.50
CA VAL A 446 -13.66 13.09 2.28
C VAL A 446 -14.23 13.61 3.60
N GLU A 447 -13.48 14.44 4.32
CA GLU A 447 -13.91 15.01 5.60
C GLU A 447 -15.18 15.85 5.43
N GLU A 448 -15.21 16.74 4.43
CA GLU A 448 -16.39 17.54 4.11
C GLU A 448 -17.57 16.68 3.64
N SER A 449 -17.33 15.66 2.80
CA SER A 449 -18.37 14.73 2.35
C SER A 449 -19.00 13.94 3.51
N ILE A 450 -18.23 13.58 4.54
CA ILE A 450 -18.74 12.92 5.75
C ILE A 450 -19.45 13.91 6.66
N ARG A 451 -18.90 15.12 6.82
CA ARG A 451 -19.42 16.18 7.69
C ARG A 451 -20.77 16.70 7.22
N THR A 452 -20.86 17.11 5.96
CA THR A 452 -22.09 17.68 5.37
C THR A 452 -23.21 16.64 5.28
N SER A 453 -22.92 15.41 4.82
CA SER A 453 -23.92 14.31 4.80
C SER A 453 -24.43 13.92 6.19
N THR A 454 -23.57 13.89 7.21
CA THR A 454 -23.99 13.62 8.60
C THR A 454 -24.86 14.75 9.15
N LEU A 455 -24.53 16.01 8.85
CA LEU A 455 -25.34 17.16 9.26
C LEU A 455 -26.72 17.14 8.60
N ALA A 456 -26.79 16.87 7.30
CA ALA A 456 -28.05 16.80 6.55
C ALA A 456 -29.00 15.69 7.04
N CYS A 457 -28.44 14.54 7.44
CA CYS A 457 -29.24 13.40 7.93
C CYS A 457 -29.45 13.37 9.46
N ARG A 458 -28.81 14.27 10.23
CA ARG A 458 -28.98 14.37 11.69
C ARG A 458 -30.44 14.50 12.17
N PRO A 459 -31.37 15.17 11.45
CA PRO A 459 -32.78 15.23 11.84
C PRO A 459 -33.55 13.90 11.69
N HIS A 460 -32.99 12.93 10.96
CA HIS A 460 -33.64 11.68 10.56
C HIS A 460 -32.83 10.47 11.08
N PRO A 461 -32.83 10.20 12.40
CA PRO A 461 -32.02 9.12 13.00
C PRO A 461 -32.40 7.71 12.51
N GLU A 462 -33.56 7.56 11.87
CA GLU A 462 -34.04 6.31 11.28
C GLU A 462 -33.41 6.03 9.89
N CYS A 463 -32.70 7.01 9.32
CA CYS A 463 -31.84 6.78 8.16
C CYS A 463 -30.57 6.01 8.59
N ALA A 464 -30.66 4.69 8.62
CA ALA A 464 -29.60 3.79 9.07
C ALA A 464 -28.33 3.85 8.21
N VAL A 465 -28.46 4.13 6.91
CA VAL A 465 -27.32 4.30 5.99
C VAL A 465 -27.58 5.45 5.01
N ASN A 466 -26.67 6.40 4.95
CA ASN A 466 -26.70 7.56 4.04
C ASN A 466 -25.45 7.63 3.14
N ALA A 467 -25.58 8.16 1.93
CA ALA A 467 -24.46 8.42 1.04
C ALA A 467 -23.61 9.61 1.55
N ARG A 468 -22.30 9.56 1.31
CA ARG A 468 -21.34 10.57 1.77
C ARG A 468 -20.99 11.54 0.65
N ARG A 469 -21.73 12.64 0.56
CA ARG A 469 -21.54 13.66 -0.48
C ARG A 469 -21.21 15.01 0.13
N TRP A 470 -20.31 15.74 -0.54
CA TRP A 470 -20.08 17.15 -0.27
C TRP A 470 -21.21 17.97 -0.88
N THR A 471 -22.18 18.35 -0.06
CA THR A 471 -23.29 19.23 -0.45
C THR A 471 -23.16 20.58 0.25
N PHE A 472 -23.58 21.64 -0.44
CA PHE A 472 -23.74 22.95 0.19
C PHE A 472 -25.10 22.97 0.90
N LEU A 473 -25.10 22.84 2.22
CA LEU A 473 -26.32 23.05 3.01
C LEU A 473 -26.63 24.55 3.03
N GLU A 474 -27.62 24.95 2.25
CA GLU A 474 -28.24 26.26 2.41
C GLU A 474 -29.07 26.24 3.70
N SER A 475 -28.91 27.29 4.52
CA SER A 475 -29.56 27.40 5.83
C SER A 475 -31.06 27.14 5.73
N ASP A 476 -31.59 26.29 6.61
CA ASP A 476 -32.98 25.82 6.73
C ASP A 476 -33.51 24.75 5.72
N SER A 477 -32.75 24.32 4.70
CA SER A 477 -33.21 23.26 3.77
C SER A 477 -33.04 21.81 4.30
N MET A 478 -33.90 21.40 5.23
CA MET A 478 -33.92 20.05 5.83
C MET A 478 -34.36 18.90 4.88
N THR A 479 -34.48 19.16 3.58
CA THR A 479 -35.02 18.23 2.57
C THR A 479 -33.95 17.44 1.81
N GLN A 480 -32.66 17.58 2.16
CA GLN A 480 -31.54 17.04 1.40
C GLN A 480 -30.69 15.97 2.12
N CYS A 481 -31.30 15.05 2.88
CA CYS A 481 -30.59 13.87 3.37
C CYS A 481 -30.50 12.78 2.27
N PRO A 482 -29.30 12.40 1.78
CA PRO A 482 -29.14 11.34 0.79
C PRO A 482 -29.25 9.95 1.44
N CYS A 483 -30.46 9.57 1.83
CA CYS A 483 -30.71 8.33 2.54
C CYS A 483 -30.77 7.11 1.60
N LEU A 484 -30.03 6.05 1.92
CA LEU A 484 -29.97 4.81 1.14
C LEU A 484 -30.76 3.67 1.80
N ILE A 485 -30.84 3.66 3.13
CA ILE A 485 -31.59 2.66 3.91
C ILE A 485 -32.33 3.39 5.04
N LEU A 486 -33.67 3.29 5.04
CA LEU A 486 -34.56 3.83 6.07
C LEU A 486 -35.16 2.68 6.89
N ILE A 487 -34.93 2.70 8.21
CA ILE A 487 -35.38 1.67 9.16
C ILE A 487 -36.14 2.37 10.31
N ASP A 488 -37.46 2.39 10.25
CA ASP A 488 -38.33 2.92 11.30
C ASP A 488 -39.17 1.76 11.88
N ARG A 489 -38.63 1.14 12.93
CA ARG A 489 -39.22 -0.02 13.61
C ARG A 489 -39.59 0.33 15.03
N ASP A 490 -40.76 -0.12 15.45
CA ASP A 490 -41.22 -0.08 16.83
C ASP A 490 -41.60 -1.49 17.28
N ILE A 491 -40.71 -2.12 18.02
CA ILE A 491 -40.79 -3.56 18.33
C ILE A 491 -41.74 -3.81 19.51
N GLY A 492 -42.18 -2.76 20.22
CA GLY A 492 -43.04 -2.87 21.39
C GLY A 492 -43.80 -1.58 21.67
N PRO A 493 -44.91 -1.31 20.97
CA PRO A 493 -45.82 -0.22 21.33
C PRO A 493 -46.26 -0.39 22.79
N LYS A 494 -46.21 0.70 23.56
CA LYS A 494 -46.38 0.63 25.03
C LYS A 494 -47.83 0.68 25.46
N THR A 495 -48.71 1.12 24.57
CA THR A 495 -50.15 1.24 24.80
C THR A 495 -50.94 0.58 23.68
N PHE A 496 -52.15 0.11 24.01
CA PHE A 496 -53.08 -0.43 23.03
C PHE A 496 -53.43 0.60 21.93
N ALA A 497 -53.53 1.88 22.30
CA ALA A 497 -53.81 2.98 21.37
C ALA A 497 -52.67 3.20 20.34
N GLU A 498 -51.39 3.11 20.75
CA GLU A 498 -50.24 3.18 19.82
C GLU A 498 -50.20 1.99 18.85
N TRP A 499 -50.73 0.83 19.26
CA TRP A 499 -50.82 -0.36 18.41
C TRP A 499 -52.00 -0.30 17.43
N GLU A 500 -53.17 0.18 17.88
CA GLU A 500 -54.38 0.34 17.06
C GLU A 500 -54.26 1.52 16.07
N GLN A 501 -53.56 2.59 16.47
CA GLN A 501 -53.29 3.77 15.63
C GLN A 501 -51.78 4.03 15.51
N PRO A 502 -51.04 3.20 14.74
CA PRO A 502 -49.60 3.35 14.59
C PRO A 502 -49.25 4.67 13.89
N LYS A 503 -48.11 5.25 14.29
CA LYS A 503 -47.64 6.54 13.78
C LYS A 503 -47.59 6.56 12.25
N ASN A 504 -48.27 7.53 11.64
CA ASN A 504 -48.19 7.79 10.21
C ASN A 504 -46.79 8.30 9.84
N VAL A 505 -46.18 7.70 8.82
CA VAL A 505 -44.83 8.04 8.32
C VAL A 505 -44.81 8.48 6.85
N THR A 506 -45.96 8.68 6.18
CA THR A 506 -46.03 9.08 4.77
C THR A 506 -45.14 10.28 4.46
N ASP A 507 -45.33 11.42 5.15
CA ASP A 507 -44.58 12.66 4.86
C ASP A 507 -43.05 12.49 5.02
N LYS A 508 -42.65 11.66 5.99
CA LYS A 508 -41.25 11.35 6.29
C LYS A 508 -40.62 10.45 5.22
N VAL A 509 -41.36 9.43 4.76
CA VAL A 509 -40.94 8.57 3.64
C VAL A 509 -40.87 9.40 2.35
N THR A 510 -41.86 10.28 2.09
CA THR A 510 -41.85 11.25 0.99
C THR A 510 -40.60 12.14 1.01
N GLN A 511 -40.30 12.76 2.16
CA GLN A 511 -39.12 13.63 2.32
C GLN A 511 -37.81 12.88 2.05
N LEU A 512 -37.64 11.66 2.57
CA LEU A 512 -36.40 10.88 2.39
C LEU A 512 -36.30 10.19 1.01
N ALA A 513 -37.44 9.91 0.35
CA ALA A 513 -37.49 9.39 -1.01
C ALA A 513 -37.34 10.48 -2.08
N THR A 514 -37.37 11.77 -1.72
CA THR A 514 -37.38 12.91 -2.67
C THR A 514 -36.17 12.90 -3.63
N MET A 515 -35.00 12.38 -3.20
CA MET A 515 -33.83 12.25 -4.08
C MET A 515 -33.91 11.10 -5.10
N GLY A 516 -34.80 10.12 -4.93
CA GLY A 516 -34.84 8.91 -5.77
C GLY A 516 -33.72 7.89 -5.49
N GLU A 517 -33.06 7.97 -4.33
CA GLU A 517 -31.86 7.17 -4.02
C GLU A 517 -32.06 6.09 -2.96
N LEU A 518 -33.26 6.00 -2.36
CA LEU A 518 -33.58 4.99 -1.37
C LEU A 518 -33.49 3.59 -2.01
N GLN A 519 -32.82 2.65 -1.34
CA GLN A 519 -32.61 1.28 -1.81
C GLN A 519 -33.35 0.24 -0.95
N THR A 520 -33.56 0.57 0.33
CA THR A 520 -34.23 -0.29 1.30
C THR A 520 -35.12 0.58 2.19
N LEU A 521 -36.39 0.22 2.27
CA LEU A 521 -37.31 0.69 3.29
C LEU A 521 -37.64 -0.49 4.22
N GLN A 522 -37.65 -0.26 5.53
CA GLN A 522 -38.13 -1.23 6.52
C GLN A 522 -38.98 -0.51 7.57
N LEU A 523 -40.27 -0.83 7.59
CA LEU A 523 -41.25 -0.25 8.52
C LEU A 523 -41.87 -1.37 9.37
N VAL A 524 -41.90 -1.19 10.69
CA VAL A 524 -42.57 -2.13 11.63
C VAL A 524 -43.36 -1.32 12.65
N ASN A 525 -44.66 -1.64 12.78
CA ASN A 525 -45.62 -0.88 13.60
C ASN A 525 -45.64 0.63 13.26
N ARG A 526 -45.74 0.91 11.95
CA ARG A 526 -45.89 2.23 11.33
C ARG A 526 -46.98 2.22 10.29
N TYR A 527 -47.69 3.33 10.16
CA TYR A 527 -48.76 3.47 9.19
C TYR A 527 -48.26 4.18 7.92
N LEU A 528 -48.43 3.52 6.77
CA LEU A 528 -48.12 4.06 5.44
C LEU A 528 -49.36 3.86 4.54
N PRO A 529 -50.40 4.71 4.66
CA PRO A 529 -51.69 4.53 3.97
C PRO A 529 -51.59 4.57 2.44
N VAL A 530 -50.64 5.36 1.91
CA VAL A 530 -50.41 5.55 0.48
C VAL A 530 -48.91 5.48 0.22
N LEU A 531 -48.53 4.76 -0.83
CA LEU A 531 -47.15 4.68 -1.29
C LEU A 531 -46.79 5.99 -2.04
N PRO A 532 -45.80 6.79 -1.59
CA PRO A 532 -45.48 8.08 -2.22
C PRO A 532 -44.99 7.94 -3.67
N ASP A 533 -45.30 8.92 -4.51
CA ASP A 533 -44.81 8.98 -5.90
C ASP A 533 -43.31 9.30 -5.98
N GLU A 534 -42.74 9.86 -4.92
CA GLU A 534 -41.29 9.98 -4.69
C GLU A 534 -40.64 8.60 -4.61
N LEU A 535 -41.26 7.65 -3.90
CA LEU A 535 -40.72 6.30 -3.76
C LEU A 535 -40.75 5.52 -5.08
N ARG A 536 -41.73 5.81 -5.95
CA ARG A 536 -41.78 5.29 -7.33
C ARG A 536 -40.69 5.85 -8.24
N ARG A 537 -40.08 6.99 -7.89
CA ARG A 537 -38.92 7.56 -8.60
C ARG A 537 -37.59 6.95 -8.15
N CYS A 538 -37.57 6.15 -7.08
CA CYS A 538 -36.35 5.49 -6.63
C CYS A 538 -35.93 4.35 -7.58
N THR A 539 -34.82 4.53 -8.30
CA THR A 539 -34.37 3.61 -9.35
C THR A 539 -33.66 2.35 -8.85
N GLU A 540 -33.14 2.39 -7.61
CA GLU A 540 -32.31 1.33 -7.01
C GLU A 540 -32.98 0.64 -5.80
N MET A 541 -34.30 0.75 -5.65
CA MET A 541 -35.09 0.01 -4.64
C MET A 541 -34.97 -1.50 -4.83
N LYS A 542 -34.68 -2.22 -3.73
CA LYS A 542 -34.48 -3.69 -3.71
C LYS A 542 -35.31 -4.38 -2.63
N HIS A 543 -35.59 -3.68 -1.54
CA HIS A 543 -36.35 -4.18 -0.40
C HIS A 543 -37.32 -3.08 0.08
N LEU A 544 -38.57 -3.44 0.35
CA LEU A 544 -39.67 -2.56 0.75
C LEU A 544 -40.48 -3.25 1.85
#